data_AF-A0A517TK12-F1
#
_entry.id   AF-A0A517TK12-F1
#
_cell.length_a   1.000
_cell.length_b   1.000
_cell.length_c   1.000
_cell.angle_alpha   90.00
_cell.angle_beta   90.00
_cell.angle_gamma   90.00
#
_symmetry.space_group_name_H-M   'P 1'
#
loop_
_entity.id
_entity.type
_entity.pdbx_description
1 polymer ?
#
loop_
_entity_poly.entity_id
_entity_poly.type
_entity_poly.pdbx_seq_one_letter_code
_entity_poly.pdbx_strand_id
1 'polypeptide(L)'
;MSRRGFSLLELVLAISLSVTLVALLGFAFQVHLSRLDSSRSTIEQAQVARAVLDRIASDLRATTMAPTQDLSEAMASAEAAGQFNVDEVDQTQEDADAGEDLASETDAPPGVNGLLDRLTIDHRLMRQTLTTTAENPTPAARADAGWVQVEYRLSADPNAPGLIRTESARDAVVWRIEQGQPAALSAPFASEVQAVAFRYFDGDQWLEMWDMGEEETLPLAVEVKVILSPADDPENLDAPAERRRPRTYRRVVRLAAAEDEAPSDAASSNAAGAAEASDLGGG
;
A
#
# COMPACT_ATOMS: atom_id res chain seq x y z
N MET A 1 88.75 12.85 5.88
CA MET A 1 87.35 12.42 6.11
C MET A 1 86.51 13.65 6.46
N SER A 2 85.97 14.34 5.45
CA SER A 2 85.11 15.51 5.67
C SER A 2 83.67 15.05 5.87
N ARG A 3 83.17 15.10 7.11
CA ARG A 3 81.73 14.99 7.38
C ARG A 3 81.08 16.26 6.85
N ARG A 4 80.31 16.16 5.77
CA ARG A 4 79.49 17.28 5.28
C ARG A 4 78.30 17.42 6.23
N GLY A 5 78.21 18.56 6.91
CA GLY A 5 77.03 18.92 7.70
C GLY A 5 75.85 19.26 6.78
N PHE A 6 74.62 19.08 7.27
CA PHE A 6 73.39 19.42 6.55
C PHE A 6 73.34 20.93 6.22
N SER A 7 72.88 21.28 5.02
CA SER A 7 72.67 22.67 4.64
C SER A 7 71.32 23.18 5.15
N LEU A 8 71.23 24.48 5.47
CA LEU A 8 69.97 25.12 5.89
C LEU A 8 68.85 24.96 4.85
N LEU A 9 69.18 24.99 3.56
CA LEU A 9 68.21 24.79 2.47
C LEU A 9 67.54 23.41 2.56
N GLU A 10 68.33 22.39 2.86
CA GLU A 10 67.86 21.00 2.92
C GLU A 10 66.98 20.77 4.15
N LEU A 11 67.29 21.40 5.29
CA LEU A 11 66.43 21.41 6.47
C LEU A 11 65.08 22.08 6.18
N VAL A 12 65.09 23.24 5.53
CA VAL A 12 63.86 23.95 5.16
C VAL A 12 63.02 23.13 4.18
N LEU A 13 63.66 22.46 3.21
CA LEU A 13 62.98 21.59 2.25
C LEU A 13 62.42 20.33 2.92
N ALA A 14 63.13 19.72 3.86
CA ALA A 14 62.63 18.58 4.62
C ALA A 14 61.41 18.95 5.47
N ILE A 15 61.44 20.12 6.12
CA ILE A 15 60.32 20.61 6.93
C ILE A 15 59.11 20.94 6.04
N SER A 16 59.31 21.62 4.91
CA SER A 16 58.21 21.96 3.99
C SER A 16 57.57 20.71 3.38
N LEU A 17 58.37 19.71 3.02
CA LEU A 17 57.88 18.43 2.51
C LEU A 17 57.11 17.65 3.58
N SER A 18 57.60 17.67 4.83
CA SER A 18 56.93 17.01 5.96
C SER A 18 55.57 17.65 6.26
N VAL A 19 55.50 18.98 6.29
CA VAL A 19 54.23 19.71 6.49
C VAL A 19 53.25 19.42 5.36
N THR A 20 53.73 19.41 4.12
CA THR A 20 52.90 19.09 2.95
C THR A 20 52.39 17.65 3.01
N LEU A 21 53.25 16.69 3.38
CA LEU A 21 52.88 15.29 3.53
C LEU A 21 51.79 15.11 4.60
N VAL A 22 51.95 15.73 5.76
CA VAL A 22 50.96 15.68 6.85
C VAL A 22 49.64 16.34 6.43
N ALA A 23 49.70 17.46 5.71
CA ALA A 23 48.50 18.12 5.19
C ALA A 23 47.73 17.24 4.19
N LEU A 24 48.44 16.60 3.25
CA LEU A 24 47.83 15.68 2.29
C LEU A 24 47.23 14.45 2.97
N LEU A 25 47.92 13.91 3.97
CA LEU A 25 47.44 12.79 4.76
C LEU A 25 46.18 13.17 5.56
N GLY A 26 46.19 14.33 6.21
CA GLY A 26 45.03 14.86 6.92
C GLY A 26 43.82 15.07 6.00
N PHE A 27 44.06 15.60 4.80
CA PHE A 27 43.02 15.75 3.79
C PHE A 27 42.45 14.40 3.34
N ALA A 28 43.30 13.41 3.08
CA ALA A 28 42.87 12.06 2.70
C ALA A 28 42.02 11.39 3.80
N PHE A 29 42.41 11.54 5.07
CA PHE A 29 41.63 11.04 6.20
C PHE A 29 40.27 11.73 6.32
N GLN A 30 40.20 13.05 6.19
CA GLN A 30 38.94 13.79 6.25
C GLN A 30 37.98 13.36 5.14
N VAL A 31 38.49 13.17 3.92
CA VAL A 31 37.70 12.66 2.80
C VAL A 31 37.21 11.23 3.08
N HIS A 32 38.03 10.38 3.69
CA HIS A 32 37.62 9.01 4.01
C HIS A 32 36.51 8.96 5.06
N LEU A 33 36.65 9.73 6.15
CA LEU A 33 35.65 9.78 7.23
C LEU A 33 34.31 10.36 6.76
N SER A 34 34.33 11.44 5.98
CA SER A 34 33.11 12.05 5.43
C SER A 34 32.36 11.15 4.44
N ARG A 35 33.09 10.33 3.67
CA ARG A 35 32.47 9.32 2.77
C ARG A 35 31.78 8.21 3.54
N LEU A 36 32.37 7.72 4.65
CA LEU A 36 31.77 6.66 5.46
C LEU A 36 30.47 7.11 6.12
N ASP A 37 30.44 8.33 6.67
CA ASP A 37 29.25 8.87 7.34
C ASP A 37 28.06 9.05 6.37
N SER A 38 28.33 9.59 5.18
CA SER A 38 27.32 9.79 4.14
C SER A 38 26.75 8.49 3.56
N SER A 39 27.54 7.41 3.58
CA SER A 39 27.06 6.08 3.18
C SER A 39 26.03 5.54 4.17
N ARG A 40 26.22 5.78 5.47
CA ARG A 40 25.36 5.23 6.51
C ARG A 40 23.96 5.85 6.47
N SER A 41 23.87 7.17 6.43
CA SER A 41 22.58 7.86 6.36
C SER A 41 21.79 7.51 5.09
N THR A 42 22.49 7.30 3.97
CA THR A 42 21.86 6.87 2.72
C THR A 42 21.26 5.47 2.83
N ILE A 43 21.96 4.55 3.49
CA ILE A 43 21.46 3.20 3.73
C ILE A 43 20.27 3.23 4.69
N GLU A 44 20.34 4.03 5.76
CA GLU A 44 19.25 4.18 6.73
C GLU A 44 17.96 4.69 6.05
N GLN A 45 18.05 5.75 5.24
CA GLN A 45 16.90 6.25 4.48
C GLN A 45 16.35 5.24 3.48
N ALA A 46 17.22 4.51 2.77
CA ALA A 46 16.78 3.49 1.83
C ALA A 46 16.07 2.33 2.55
N GLN A 47 16.51 1.99 3.76
CA GLN A 47 15.86 0.99 4.61
C GLN A 47 14.48 1.46 5.10
N VAL A 48 14.36 2.72 5.54
CA VAL A 48 13.07 3.32 5.94
C VAL A 48 12.10 3.32 4.74
N ALA A 49 12.53 3.83 3.58
CA ALA A 49 11.71 3.83 2.37
C ALA A 49 11.26 2.42 1.99
N ARG A 50 12.16 1.45 2.09
CA ARG A 50 11.87 0.05 1.79
C ARG A 50 10.84 -0.53 2.75
N ALA A 51 11.00 -0.32 4.06
CA ALA A 51 10.05 -0.78 5.06
C ALA A 51 8.65 -0.19 4.85
N VAL A 52 8.55 1.12 4.57
CA VAL A 52 7.29 1.79 4.27
C VAL A 52 6.64 1.21 3.01
N LEU A 53 7.39 1.11 1.90
CA LEU A 53 6.87 0.57 0.65
C LEU A 53 6.54 -0.92 0.75
N ASP A 54 7.28 -1.70 1.54
CA ASP A 54 7.01 -3.13 1.78
C ASP A 54 5.71 -3.29 2.58
N ARG A 55 5.47 -2.43 3.58
CA ARG A 55 4.23 -2.42 4.35
C ARG A 55 3.02 -2.07 3.48
N ILE A 56 3.08 -0.96 2.73
CA ILE A 56 1.99 -0.57 1.82
C ILE A 56 1.74 -1.66 0.77
N ALA A 57 2.80 -2.22 0.18
CA ALA A 57 2.66 -3.29 -0.80
C ALA A 57 2.10 -4.60 -0.20
N SER A 58 2.37 -4.89 1.07
CA SER A 58 1.77 -6.03 1.76
C SER A 58 0.26 -5.85 1.90
N ASP A 59 -0.17 -4.66 2.32
CA ASP A 59 -1.59 -4.37 2.54
C ASP A 59 -2.35 -4.30 1.20
N LEU A 60 -1.76 -3.68 0.17
CA LEU A 60 -2.32 -3.69 -1.20
C LEU A 60 -2.48 -5.10 -1.77
N ARG A 61 -1.55 -6.02 -1.47
CA ARG A 61 -1.68 -7.42 -1.92
C ARG A 61 -2.68 -8.22 -1.09
N ALA A 62 -3.00 -7.77 0.12
CA ALA A 62 -4.02 -8.39 0.96
C ALA A 62 -5.44 -7.93 0.60
N THR A 63 -5.57 -6.93 -0.28
CA THR A 63 -6.87 -6.47 -0.81
C THR A 63 -7.68 -7.64 -1.34
N THR A 64 -8.95 -7.66 -0.99
CA THR A 64 -9.92 -8.61 -1.54
C THR A 64 -11.22 -7.88 -1.82
N MET A 65 -11.86 -8.23 -2.93
CA MET A 65 -13.17 -7.71 -3.27
C MET A 65 -14.25 -8.60 -2.64
N ALA A 66 -15.42 -8.04 -2.34
CA ALA A 66 -16.56 -8.87 -1.97
C ALA A 66 -16.91 -9.77 -3.16
N PRO A 67 -17.02 -11.11 -2.97
CA PRO A 67 -17.54 -11.95 -4.05
C PRO A 67 -18.96 -11.50 -4.37
N THR A 68 -19.28 -11.34 -5.65
CA THR A 68 -20.64 -11.12 -6.12
C THR A 68 -21.47 -12.31 -5.64
N GLN A 69 -22.32 -12.11 -4.63
CA GLN A 69 -23.22 -13.17 -4.19
C GLN A 69 -24.32 -13.28 -5.24
N ASP A 70 -24.37 -14.40 -5.96
CA ASP A 70 -25.51 -14.71 -6.80
C ASP A 70 -26.73 -15.00 -5.91
N LEU A 71 -27.44 -13.92 -5.60
CA LEU A 71 -28.63 -13.92 -4.78
C LEU A 71 -29.86 -14.35 -5.58
N SER A 72 -29.74 -14.70 -6.86
CA SER A 72 -30.88 -15.06 -7.70
C SER A 72 -31.64 -16.27 -7.15
N GLU A 73 -30.94 -17.30 -6.68
CA GLU A 73 -31.56 -18.47 -6.05
C GLU A 73 -32.16 -18.14 -4.68
N ALA A 74 -31.49 -17.28 -3.90
CA ALA A 74 -31.98 -16.83 -2.60
C ALA A 74 -33.24 -15.96 -2.74
N MET A 75 -33.25 -15.02 -3.68
CA MET A 75 -34.42 -14.20 -4.03
C MET A 75 -35.55 -15.05 -4.58
N ALA A 76 -35.29 -15.98 -5.50
CA ALA A 76 -36.31 -16.91 -6.01
C ALA A 76 -36.92 -17.77 -4.89
N SER A 77 -36.09 -18.20 -3.92
CA SER A 77 -36.58 -18.94 -2.75
C SER A 77 -37.36 -18.07 -1.76
N ALA A 78 -36.97 -16.80 -1.57
CA ALA A 78 -37.66 -15.84 -0.72
C ALA A 78 -39.01 -15.41 -1.33
N GLU A 79 -39.07 -15.23 -2.65
CA GLU A 79 -40.27 -14.93 -3.41
C GLU A 79 -41.23 -16.12 -3.44
N ALA A 80 -40.71 -17.35 -3.58
CA ALA A 80 -41.51 -18.57 -3.44
C ALA A 80 -42.00 -18.83 -2.00
N ALA A 81 -41.28 -18.35 -0.98
CA ALA A 81 -41.65 -18.45 0.43
C ALA A 81 -42.50 -17.25 0.92
N GLY A 82 -42.57 -16.17 0.14
CA GLY A 82 -43.34 -14.97 0.42
C GLY A 82 -44.85 -15.22 0.35
N GLN A 83 -45.44 -15.62 1.47
CA GLN A 83 -46.91 -15.73 1.63
C GLN A 83 -47.61 -14.37 1.77
N PHE A 84 -46.88 -13.27 1.70
CA PHE A 84 -47.41 -11.91 1.85
C PHE A 84 -46.97 -11.08 0.66
N ASN A 85 -47.93 -10.78 -0.23
CA ASN A 85 -47.77 -9.80 -1.27
C ASN A 85 -47.87 -8.40 -0.63
N VAL A 86 -46.76 -7.67 -0.58
CA VAL A 86 -46.72 -6.32 0.00
C VAL A 86 -47.28 -5.27 -0.97
N ASP A 87 -47.47 -5.61 -2.25
CA ASP A 87 -47.98 -4.70 -3.29
C ASP A 87 -49.46 -4.32 -3.12
N GLU A 88 -50.22 -5.01 -2.25
CA GLU A 88 -51.62 -4.67 -1.99
C GLU A 88 -51.79 -3.52 -0.97
N VAL A 89 -50.74 -3.19 -0.21
CA VAL A 89 -50.83 -2.20 0.89
C VAL A 89 -50.53 -0.76 0.44
N ASP A 90 -49.91 -0.57 -0.73
CA ASP A 90 -49.40 0.74 -1.17
C ASP A 90 -50.11 1.35 -2.39
N GLN A 91 -51.43 1.14 -2.52
CA GLN A 91 -52.24 1.85 -3.53
C GLN A 91 -52.84 3.17 -3.00
N THR A 92 -52.36 3.67 -1.87
CA THR A 92 -52.77 4.99 -1.36
C THR A 92 -51.54 5.79 -0.94
N GLN A 93 -50.83 6.35 -1.92
CA GLN A 93 -50.45 7.77 -2.00
C GLN A 93 -49.30 7.95 -3.00
N GLU A 94 -49.66 8.10 -4.28
CA GLU A 94 -48.75 8.66 -5.28
C GLU A 94 -48.53 10.14 -4.98
N ASP A 95 -47.49 10.44 -4.22
CA ASP A 95 -46.71 11.67 -4.36
C ASP A 95 -45.25 11.24 -4.52
N ALA A 96 -44.93 10.75 -5.72
CA ALA A 96 -43.57 10.39 -6.11
C ALA A 96 -42.74 11.67 -6.29
N ASP A 97 -42.15 12.15 -5.20
CA ASP A 97 -40.90 12.88 -5.28
C ASP A 97 -39.86 11.87 -5.76
N ALA A 98 -39.39 12.04 -6.99
CA ALA A 98 -38.29 11.27 -7.54
C ALA A 98 -37.02 11.67 -6.77
N GLY A 99 -36.85 11.05 -5.60
CA GLY A 99 -35.59 11.00 -4.91
C GLY A 99 -34.60 10.34 -5.85
N GLU A 100 -33.73 11.15 -6.46
CA GLU A 100 -32.49 10.65 -7.04
C GLU A 100 -31.83 9.81 -5.96
N ASP A 101 -31.72 8.49 -6.19
CA ASP A 101 -30.91 7.58 -5.38
C ASP A 101 -29.46 8.05 -5.50
N LEU A 102 -29.12 9.06 -4.70
CA LEU A 102 -27.77 9.38 -4.34
C LEU A 102 -27.31 8.19 -3.50
N ALA A 103 -26.72 7.20 -4.16
CA ALA A 103 -25.98 6.13 -3.51
C ALA A 103 -25.15 6.78 -2.41
N SER A 104 -25.50 6.51 -1.16
CA SER A 104 -24.87 7.18 -0.02
C SER A 104 -23.38 6.90 -0.11
N GLU A 105 -22.57 7.97 -0.05
CA GLU A 105 -21.08 7.96 -0.06
C GLU A 105 -20.46 6.99 0.99
N THR A 106 -21.29 6.38 1.84
CA THR A 106 -20.93 5.47 2.93
C THR A 106 -21.06 3.98 2.57
N ASP A 107 -21.68 3.62 1.43
CA ASP A 107 -21.91 2.21 1.03
C ASP A 107 -21.02 1.75 -0.14
N ALA A 108 -19.88 2.41 -0.36
CA ALA A 108 -18.93 1.98 -1.39
C ALA A 108 -18.59 0.48 -1.20
N PRO A 109 -18.49 -0.33 -2.27
CA PRO A 109 -18.13 -1.73 -2.13
C PRO A 109 -16.71 -1.91 -1.58
N PRO A 110 -16.43 -3.00 -0.85
CA PRO A 110 -15.09 -3.25 -0.32
C PRO A 110 -14.09 -3.50 -1.45
N GLY A 111 -12.95 -2.84 -1.39
CA GLY A 111 -11.88 -2.96 -2.38
C GLY A 111 -10.78 -1.92 -2.17
N VAL A 112 -10.31 -1.30 -3.25
CA VAL A 112 -9.37 -0.17 -3.21
C VAL A 112 -10.10 1.12 -3.53
N ASN A 113 -10.10 2.09 -2.61
CA ASN A 113 -10.62 3.42 -2.86
C ASN A 113 -9.52 4.44 -2.54
N GLY A 114 -9.32 5.46 -3.37
CA GLY A 114 -8.32 6.45 -3.03
C GLY A 114 -8.11 7.58 -4.02
N LEU A 115 -7.39 8.58 -3.53
CA LEU A 115 -6.92 9.77 -4.23
C LEU A 115 -5.40 9.68 -4.40
N LEU A 116 -4.78 10.79 -4.82
CA LEU A 116 -3.34 10.90 -4.92
C LEU A 116 -2.65 10.75 -3.55
N ASP A 117 -3.14 11.39 -2.49
CA ASP A 117 -2.45 11.45 -1.18
C ASP A 117 -3.05 10.53 -0.09
N ARG A 118 -4.19 9.90 -0.40
CA ARG A 118 -4.94 9.02 0.51
C ARG A 118 -5.32 7.73 -0.19
N LEU A 119 -5.13 6.62 0.51
CA LEU A 119 -5.44 5.29 0.02
C LEU A 119 -6.17 4.49 1.09
N THR A 120 -7.30 3.91 0.71
CA THR A 120 -8.12 3.03 1.54
C THR A 120 -8.17 1.65 0.90
N ILE A 121 -7.90 0.63 1.69
CA ILE A 121 -7.85 -0.76 1.26
C ILE A 121 -8.70 -1.59 2.20
N ASP A 122 -9.65 -2.33 1.66
CA ASP A 122 -10.41 -3.32 2.40
C ASP A 122 -9.83 -4.72 2.19
N HIS A 123 -9.62 -5.44 3.29
CA HIS A 123 -9.26 -6.85 3.27
C HIS A 123 -10.15 -7.66 4.21
N ARG A 124 -10.30 -8.96 3.91
CA ARG A 124 -11.15 -9.85 4.68
C ARG A 124 -10.34 -10.54 5.77
N LEU A 125 -10.75 -10.36 7.02
CA LEU A 125 -10.20 -11.11 8.15
C LEU A 125 -11.16 -12.22 8.56
N MET A 126 -10.66 -13.46 8.56
CA MET A 126 -11.30 -14.55 9.31
C MET A 126 -10.68 -14.62 10.70
N ARG A 127 -11.48 -14.31 11.72
CA ARG A 127 -11.11 -14.51 13.13
C ARG A 127 -11.71 -15.81 13.61
N GLN A 128 -10.88 -16.71 14.13
CA GLN A 128 -11.38 -17.87 14.86
C GLN A 128 -11.34 -17.54 16.36
N THR A 129 -12.51 -17.35 16.94
CA THR A 129 -12.65 -17.12 18.39
C THR A 129 -13.11 -18.40 19.05
N LEU A 130 -12.52 -18.76 20.18
CA LEU A 130 -12.99 -19.87 21.00
C LEU A 130 -13.92 -19.28 22.06
N THR A 131 -15.22 -19.53 21.94
CA THR A 131 -16.20 -19.10 22.93
C THR A 131 -16.60 -20.28 23.79
N THR A 132 -16.64 -20.06 25.10
CA THR A 132 -17.26 -20.98 26.06
C THR A 132 -18.46 -20.24 26.62
N THR A 133 -19.61 -20.90 26.65
CA THR A 133 -20.83 -20.36 27.26
C THR A 133 -21.09 -21.15 28.53
N ALA A 134 -21.68 -20.53 29.55
CA ALA A 134 -22.01 -21.19 30.81
C ALA A 134 -22.85 -22.48 30.61
N GLU A 135 -23.61 -22.55 29.52
CA GLU A 135 -24.46 -23.68 29.12
C GLU A 135 -23.71 -24.80 28.37
N ASN A 136 -22.54 -24.52 27.80
CA ASN A 136 -21.72 -25.52 27.13
C ASN A 136 -20.22 -25.33 27.48
N PRO A 137 -19.67 -26.11 28.42
CA PRO A 137 -18.29 -25.95 28.90
C PRO A 137 -17.23 -26.41 27.89
N THR A 138 -17.64 -26.97 26.75
CA THR A 138 -16.73 -27.33 25.66
C THR A 138 -16.44 -26.07 24.83
N PRO A 139 -15.17 -25.65 24.67
CA PRO A 139 -14.85 -24.50 23.83
C PRO A 139 -15.28 -24.76 22.39
N ALA A 140 -16.19 -23.94 21.87
CA ALA A 140 -16.64 -23.99 20.48
C ALA A 140 -15.88 -22.92 19.68
N ALA A 141 -15.29 -23.33 18.57
CA ALA A 141 -14.69 -22.39 17.62
C ALA A 141 -15.80 -21.67 16.85
N ARG A 142 -15.91 -20.36 17.04
CA ARG A 142 -16.71 -19.46 16.23
C ARG A 142 -15.78 -18.74 15.26
N ALA A 143 -15.92 -19.06 13.98
CA ALA A 143 -15.34 -18.27 12.91
C ALA A 143 -16.22 -17.03 12.71
N ASP A 144 -15.63 -15.85 12.88
CA ASP A 144 -16.24 -14.57 12.53
C ASP A 144 -15.46 -13.99 11.35
N ALA A 145 -16.18 -13.61 10.29
CA ALA A 145 -15.57 -13.05 9.09
C ALA A 145 -15.98 -11.58 9.00
N GLY A 146 -15.00 -10.70 9.12
CA GLY A 146 -15.21 -9.26 9.11
C GLY A 146 -14.34 -8.58 8.06
N TRP A 147 -14.81 -7.44 7.58
CA TRP A 147 -14.02 -6.54 6.75
C TRP A 147 -13.16 -5.64 7.63
N VAL A 148 -11.90 -5.51 7.27
CA VAL A 148 -10.99 -4.53 7.86
C VAL A 148 -10.53 -3.57 6.80
N GLN A 149 -10.68 -2.30 7.14
CA GLN A 149 -10.23 -1.19 6.35
C GLN A 149 -8.88 -0.70 6.86
N VAL A 150 -7.93 -0.60 5.94
CA VAL A 150 -6.63 0.02 6.15
C VAL A 150 -6.62 1.36 5.42
N GLU A 151 -6.33 2.42 6.14
CA GLU A 151 -6.20 3.76 5.58
C GLU A 151 -4.75 4.24 5.69
N TYR A 152 -4.23 4.75 4.58
CA TYR A 152 -2.99 5.52 4.50
C TYR A 152 -3.29 6.99 4.21
N ARG A 153 -2.71 7.88 5.01
CA ARG A 153 -2.76 9.33 4.80
C ARG A 153 -1.57 10.02 5.46
N LEU A 154 -1.26 11.24 5.04
CA LEU A 154 -0.31 12.07 5.76
C LEU A 154 -0.93 12.60 7.06
N SER A 155 -0.07 12.84 8.05
CA SER A 155 -0.45 13.54 9.26
C SER A 155 -0.80 14.99 8.96
N ALA A 156 -1.91 15.44 9.52
CA ALA A 156 -2.32 16.84 9.49
C ALA A 156 -1.69 17.65 10.64
N ASP A 157 -1.06 17.00 11.62
CA ASP A 157 -0.39 17.67 12.74
C ASP A 157 1.01 18.12 12.32
N PRO A 158 1.30 19.44 12.28
CA PRO A 158 2.63 19.94 11.92
C PRO A 158 3.71 19.55 12.94
N ASN A 159 3.34 19.20 14.18
CA ASN A 159 4.30 18.78 15.21
C ASN A 159 4.58 17.27 15.17
N ALA A 160 3.76 16.51 14.45
CA ALA A 160 3.92 15.08 14.24
C ALA A 160 3.75 14.75 12.75
N PRO A 161 4.67 15.23 11.87
CA PRO A 161 4.63 14.92 10.46
C PRO A 161 4.89 13.43 10.21
N GLY A 162 4.43 12.93 9.08
CA GLY A 162 4.68 11.56 8.66
C GLY A 162 3.47 10.88 8.04
N LEU A 163 3.69 9.65 7.61
CA LEU A 163 2.65 8.77 7.09
C LEU A 163 1.95 8.05 8.26
N ILE A 164 0.62 8.13 8.29
CA ILE A 164 -0.24 7.43 9.22
C ILE A 164 -0.81 6.21 8.51
N ARG A 165 -0.88 5.10 9.25
CA ARG A 165 -1.63 3.91 8.87
C ARG A 165 -2.64 3.62 9.97
N THR A 166 -3.92 3.61 9.61
CA THR A 166 -5.00 3.24 10.53
C THR A 166 -5.59 1.91 10.07
N GLU A 167 -5.85 1.01 11.00
CA GLU A 167 -6.55 -0.25 10.75
C GLU A 167 -7.79 -0.29 11.62
N SER A 168 -8.96 -0.51 11.02
CA SER A 168 -10.24 -0.50 11.72
C SER A 168 -11.20 -1.49 11.09
N ALA A 169 -12.11 -2.03 11.89
CA ALA A 169 -13.22 -2.80 11.35
C ALA A 169 -14.08 -1.87 10.47
N ARG A 170 -14.47 -2.34 9.28
CA ARG A 170 -15.14 -1.51 8.26
C ARG A 170 -16.49 -1.01 8.75
N ASP A 171 -17.26 -1.86 9.41
CA ASP A 171 -18.52 -1.54 10.09
C ASP A 171 -18.34 -0.41 11.12
N ALA A 172 -17.26 -0.44 11.89
CA ALA A 172 -16.92 0.61 12.84
C ALA A 172 -16.46 1.92 12.18
N VAL A 173 -16.02 1.89 10.91
CA VAL A 173 -15.76 3.11 10.12
C VAL A 173 -17.07 3.68 9.60
N VAL A 174 -17.91 2.86 8.97
CA VAL A 174 -19.23 3.24 8.44
C VAL A 174 -20.07 3.88 9.54
N TRP A 175 -20.26 3.18 10.66
CA TRP A 175 -21.00 3.70 11.81
C TRP A 175 -20.45 5.04 12.30
N ARG A 176 -19.12 5.21 12.33
CA ARG A 176 -18.49 6.45 12.79
C ARG A 176 -18.82 7.63 11.87
N ILE A 177 -18.78 7.40 10.56
CA ILE A 177 -19.13 8.40 9.55
C ILE A 177 -20.61 8.77 9.65
N GLU A 178 -21.51 7.80 9.78
CA GLU A 178 -22.95 8.02 9.98
C GLU A 178 -23.26 8.87 11.23
N GLN A 179 -22.51 8.64 12.31
CA GLN A 179 -22.65 9.41 13.55
C GLN A 179 -21.91 10.76 13.50
N GLY A 180 -21.27 11.12 12.38
CA GLY A 180 -20.49 12.35 12.24
C GLY A 180 -19.28 12.44 13.18
N GLN A 181 -18.77 11.30 13.64
CA GLN A 181 -17.65 11.25 14.58
C GLN A 181 -16.31 11.32 13.82
N PRO A 182 -15.34 12.11 14.31
CA PRO A 182 -14.02 12.18 13.67
C PRO A 182 -13.25 10.86 13.84
N ALA A 183 -12.38 10.54 12.88
CA ALA A 183 -11.43 9.45 13.04
C ALA A 183 -10.52 9.68 14.26
N ALA A 184 -10.16 8.60 14.96
CA ALA A 184 -9.24 8.68 16.09
C ALA A 184 -7.88 9.24 15.65
N LEU A 185 -7.28 10.07 16.50
CA LEU A 185 -5.92 10.54 16.29
C LEU A 185 -4.97 9.34 16.40
N SER A 186 -4.17 9.13 15.35
CA SER A 186 -3.18 8.07 15.26
C SER A 186 -1.81 8.69 15.01
N ALA A 187 -0.79 8.19 15.70
CA ALA A 187 0.58 8.66 15.51
C ALA A 187 1.11 8.18 14.14
N PRO A 188 1.97 8.97 13.46
CA PRO A 188 2.63 8.52 12.24
C PRO A 188 3.48 7.28 12.51
N PHE A 189 3.39 6.28 11.64
CA PHE A 189 4.25 5.10 11.72
C PHE A 189 5.60 5.33 11.00
N ALA A 190 5.67 6.34 10.14
CA ALA A 190 6.88 6.76 9.44
C ALA A 190 6.95 8.29 9.40
N SER A 191 7.68 8.87 10.35
CA SER A 191 7.81 10.34 10.52
C SER A 191 8.70 10.97 9.45
N GLU A 192 9.55 10.19 8.80
CA GLU A 192 10.43 10.65 7.72
C GLU A 192 9.69 10.87 6.40
N VAL A 193 8.45 10.40 6.26
CA VAL A 193 7.66 10.57 5.03
C VAL A 193 7.07 11.98 4.99
N GLN A 194 7.55 12.79 4.04
CA GLN A 194 7.07 14.15 3.81
C GLN A 194 5.88 14.17 2.85
N ALA A 195 5.87 13.28 1.84
CA ALA A 195 4.75 13.16 0.91
C ALA A 195 4.57 11.71 0.45
N VAL A 196 3.34 11.35 0.11
CA VAL A 196 2.98 10.11 -0.55
C VAL A 196 2.09 10.44 -1.76
N ALA A 197 2.24 9.67 -2.83
CA ALA A 197 1.37 9.75 -4.00
C ALA A 197 1.00 8.35 -4.49
N PHE A 198 -0.27 8.14 -4.82
CA PHE A 198 -0.84 6.90 -5.33
C PHE A 198 -1.40 7.13 -6.73
N ARG A 199 -1.09 6.23 -7.66
CA ARG A 199 -1.75 6.16 -8.98
C ARG A 199 -2.23 4.75 -9.24
N TYR A 200 -3.29 4.63 -10.00
CA TYR A 200 -4.03 3.38 -10.20
C TYR A 200 -4.00 3.01 -11.67
N PHE A 201 -3.77 1.75 -11.99
CA PHE A 201 -3.69 1.26 -13.36
C PHE A 201 -4.95 0.45 -13.70
N ASP A 202 -5.75 0.94 -14.64
CA ASP A 202 -6.98 0.30 -15.12
C ASP A 202 -6.73 -0.84 -16.13
N GLY A 203 -5.50 -0.98 -16.63
CA GLY A 203 -5.13 -1.92 -17.69
C GLY A 203 -4.59 -1.22 -18.94
N ASP A 204 -4.94 0.04 -19.14
CA ASP A 204 -4.56 0.86 -20.30
C ASP A 204 -3.77 2.12 -19.89
N GLN A 205 -4.18 2.82 -18.82
CA GLN A 205 -3.63 4.08 -18.38
C GLN A 205 -3.51 4.19 -16.84
N TRP A 206 -2.77 5.21 -16.40
CA TRP A 206 -2.60 5.54 -14.98
C TRP A 206 -3.55 6.66 -14.57
N LEU A 207 -4.44 6.37 -13.63
CA LEU A 207 -5.40 7.29 -13.02
C LEU A 207 -4.86 7.82 -11.67
N GLU A 208 -5.33 8.99 -11.25
CA GLU A 208 -4.96 9.62 -9.96
C GLU A 208 -6.00 9.40 -8.86
N MET A 209 -7.11 8.77 -9.23
CA MET A 209 -8.23 8.43 -8.37
C MET A 209 -8.72 7.04 -8.75
N TRP A 210 -9.22 6.30 -7.77
CA TRP A 210 -9.94 5.06 -7.98
C TRP A 210 -11.09 4.98 -6.99
N ASP A 211 -12.28 4.71 -7.49
CA ASP A 211 -13.49 4.53 -6.71
C ASP A 211 -14.14 3.19 -7.12
N MET A 212 -14.25 2.26 -6.19
CA MET A 212 -14.90 0.97 -6.40
C MET A 212 -16.40 1.10 -6.66
N GLY A 213 -17.02 2.19 -6.22
CA GLY A 213 -18.43 2.49 -6.51
C GLY A 213 -18.68 2.86 -7.96
N GLU A 214 -17.66 3.35 -8.68
CA GLU A 214 -17.75 3.72 -10.10
C GLU A 214 -17.15 2.66 -11.03
N GLU A 215 -15.96 2.16 -10.70
CA GLU A 215 -15.19 1.25 -11.58
C GLU A 215 -15.64 -0.22 -11.45
N GLU A 216 -16.36 -0.56 -10.38
CA GLU A 216 -16.82 -1.91 -10.00
C GLU A 216 -15.74 -3.02 -10.05
N THR A 217 -14.48 -2.66 -10.22
CA THR A 217 -13.34 -3.57 -10.40
C THR A 217 -12.12 -3.05 -9.64
N LEU A 218 -11.19 -3.96 -9.34
CA LEU A 218 -9.94 -3.58 -8.69
C LEU A 218 -8.92 -3.05 -9.71
N PRO A 219 -8.10 -2.05 -9.34
CA PRO A 219 -7.02 -1.61 -10.20
C PRO A 219 -5.99 -2.74 -10.35
N LEU A 220 -5.54 -3.02 -11.57
CA LEU A 220 -4.56 -4.09 -11.85
C LEU A 220 -3.22 -3.84 -11.13
N ALA A 221 -2.86 -2.56 -10.98
CA ALA A 221 -1.69 -2.16 -10.22
C ALA A 221 -1.84 -0.78 -9.58
N VAL A 222 -1.12 -0.57 -8.48
CA VAL A 222 -1.01 0.72 -7.80
C VAL A 222 0.46 1.15 -7.80
N GLU A 223 0.75 2.35 -8.30
CA GLU A 223 2.04 3.01 -8.16
C GLU A 223 2.05 3.81 -6.86
N VAL A 224 2.95 3.43 -5.97
CA VAL A 224 3.20 4.12 -4.70
C VAL A 224 4.49 4.93 -4.84
N LYS A 225 4.40 6.24 -4.64
CA LYS A 225 5.53 7.15 -4.59
C LYS A 225 5.63 7.75 -3.19
N VAL A 226 6.80 7.68 -2.59
CA VAL A 226 7.08 8.23 -1.25
C VAL A 226 8.23 9.22 -1.36
N ILE A 227 8.07 10.39 -0.78
CA ILE A 227 9.12 11.40 -0.64
C ILE A 227 9.53 11.44 0.82
N LEU A 228 10.80 11.14 1.09
CA LEU A 228 11.37 11.24 2.42
C LEU A 228 12.00 12.61 2.65
N SER A 229 11.89 13.08 3.89
CA SER A 229 12.63 14.22 4.41
C SER A 229 14.14 14.05 4.19
N PRO A 230 14.88 15.15 3.99
CA PRO A 230 16.34 15.14 3.93
C PRO A 230 16.98 14.40 5.11
N ALA A 231 18.16 13.81 4.88
CA ALA A 231 18.90 13.10 5.94
C ALA A 231 19.52 14.08 6.94
N ASP A 232 19.90 15.26 6.44
CA ASP A 232 20.43 16.34 7.24
C ASP A 232 19.53 17.56 7.13
N ASP A 233 19.62 18.43 8.14
CA ASP A 233 19.02 19.74 8.11
C ASP A 233 19.37 20.47 6.79
N PRO A 234 18.38 20.90 5.99
CA PRO A 234 18.63 21.61 4.73
C PRO A 234 19.43 22.90 4.92
N GLU A 235 19.41 23.50 6.12
CA GLU A 235 20.17 24.70 6.47
C GLU A 235 21.64 24.42 6.82
N ASN A 236 22.01 23.15 7.06
CA ASN A 236 23.39 22.77 7.38
C ASN A 236 24.29 22.83 6.13
N LEU A 237 24.91 23.99 5.89
CA LEU A 237 25.77 24.19 4.72
C LEU A 237 27.03 23.30 4.69
N ASP A 238 27.44 22.77 5.84
CA ASP A 238 28.58 21.84 5.93
C ASP A 238 28.23 20.44 5.42
N ALA A 239 26.94 20.10 5.38
CA ALA A 239 26.47 18.82 4.85
C ALA A 239 26.45 18.81 3.30
N PRO A 240 26.80 17.66 2.67
CA PRO A 240 26.70 17.48 1.23
C PRO A 240 25.31 17.84 0.70
N ALA A 241 25.26 18.58 -0.41
CA ALA A 241 23.99 19.06 -0.99
C ALA A 241 23.00 17.92 -1.34
N GLU A 242 23.49 16.71 -1.58
CA GLU A 242 22.67 15.53 -1.86
C GLU A 242 21.92 15.02 -0.61
N ARG A 243 22.48 15.17 0.59
CA ARG A 243 21.87 14.72 1.85
C ARG A 243 20.81 15.69 2.37
N ARG A 244 20.88 16.94 1.90
CA ARG A 244 19.96 18.03 2.21
C ARG A 244 18.74 18.12 1.28
N ARG A 245 18.67 17.24 0.29
CA ARG A 245 17.55 17.17 -0.66
C ARG A 245 16.60 16.04 -0.27
N PRO A 246 15.27 16.25 -0.40
CA PRO A 246 14.31 15.17 -0.29
C PRO A 246 14.61 14.07 -1.31
N ARG A 247 14.37 12.82 -0.92
CA ARG A 247 14.55 11.66 -1.80
C ARG A 247 13.23 11.02 -2.15
N THR A 248 13.05 10.72 -3.42
CA THR A 248 11.83 10.11 -3.94
C THR A 248 12.08 8.63 -4.23
N TYR A 249 11.22 7.78 -3.69
CA TYR A 249 11.18 6.35 -3.94
C TYR A 249 9.84 5.99 -4.59
N ARG A 250 9.87 4.99 -5.46
CA ARG A 250 8.69 4.59 -6.24
C ARG A 250 8.63 3.09 -6.34
N ARG A 251 7.41 2.54 -6.24
CA ARG A 251 7.13 1.13 -6.41
C ARG A 251 5.78 0.92 -7.08
N VAL A 252 5.75 0.03 -8.06
CA VAL A 252 4.49 -0.47 -8.64
C VAL A 252 4.17 -1.80 -7.98
N VAL A 253 2.93 -1.93 -7.49
CA VAL A 253 2.41 -3.13 -6.81
C VAL A 253 1.25 -3.65 -7.65
N ARG A 254 1.34 -4.90 -8.10
CA ARG A 254 0.21 -5.57 -8.76
C ARG A 254 -0.73 -6.17 -7.73
N LEU A 255 -2.02 -6.12 -8.00
CA LEU A 255 -3.07 -6.67 -7.14
C LEU A 255 -3.47 -8.04 -7.67
N ALA A 256 -3.19 -9.09 -6.89
CA ALA A 256 -3.50 -10.47 -7.29
C ALA A 256 -5.01 -10.71 -7.44
N ALA A 257 -5.83 -10.04 -6.61
CA ALA A 257 -7.28 -10.15 -6.68
C ALA A 257 -7.88 -9.64 -8.01
N ALA A 258 -7.17 -8.77 -8.74
CA ALA A 258 -7.60 -8.32 -10.08
C ALA A 258 -7.32 -9.38 -11.17
N GLU A 259 -6.39 -10.32 -10.94
CA GLU A 259 -6.05 -11.38 -11.91
C GLU A 259 -7.09 -12.51 -11.90
N ASP A 260 -7.68 -12.82 -10.74
CA ASP A 260 -8.73 -13.85 -10.60
C ASP A 260 -10.08 -13.45 -11.24
N GLU A 261 -10.28 -12.16 -11.57
CA GLU A 261 -11.45 -11.67 -12.30
C GLU A 261 -11.36 -11.84 -13.82
N ALA A 262 -10.16 -11.99 -14.39
CA ALA A 262 -10.03 -12.15 -15.82
C ALA A 262 -10.81 -13.41 -16.23
N PRO A 263 -11.81 -13.31 -17.12
CA PRO A 263 -12.61 -14.46 -17.51
C PRO A 263 -11.64 -15.52 -18.01
N SER A 264 -11.63 -16.67 -17.34
CA SER A 264 -10.81 -17.79 -17.78
C SER A 264 -11.33 -18.17 -19.15
N ASP A 265 -10.66 -17.73 -20.21
CA ASP A 265 -10.85 -18.30 -21.53
C ASP A 265 -10.48 -19.77 -21.38
N ALA A 266 -11.52 -20.59 -21.24
CA ALA A 266 -11.45 -22.03 -21.27
C ALA A 266 -10.93 -22.40 -22.66
N ALA A 267 -9.60 -22.42 -22.78
CA ALA A 267 -8.90 -22.89 -23.94
C ALA A 267 -9.34 -24.33 -24.15
N SER A 268 -10.27 -24.48 -25.10
CA SER A 268 -10.74 -25.74 -25.62
C SER A 268 -9.57 -26.43 -26.31
N SER A 269 -8.70 -27.10 -25.55
CA SER A 269 -7.76 -28.07 -26.10
C SER A 269 -8.49 -29.39 -26.33
N ASN A 270 -9.45 -29.41 -27.26
CA ASN A 270 -9.84 -30.68 -27.86
C ASN A 270 -8.79 -30.99 -28.93
N ALA A 271 -7.67 -31.54 -28.48
CA ALA A 271 -6.62 -32.02 -29.34
C ALA A 271 -7.18 -33.17 -30.19
N ALA A 272 -7.37 -32.88 -31.47
CA ALA A 272 -7.44 -33.87 -32.53
C ALA A 272 -6.20 -34.78 -32.46
N GLY A 273 -6.41 -36.09 -32.34
CA GLY A 273 -5.32 -37.04 -32.26
C GLY A 273 -5.78 -38.49 -32.10
N ALA A 274 -6.51 -39.03 -33.08
CA ALA A 274 -6.56 -40.47 -33.34
C ALA A 274 -6.95 -40.71 -34.81
N ALA A 275 -5.99 -40.55 -35.70
CA ALA A 275 -6.03 -41.14 -37.03
C ALA A 275 -5.43 -42.56 -36.97
N GLU A 276 -6.07 -43.45 -37.74
CA GLU A 276 -5.53 -44.70 -38.29
C GLU A 276 -5.27 -45.88 -37.34
N ALA A 277 -6.23 -46.81 -37.34
CA ALA A 277 -5.95 -48.24 -37.39
C ALA A 277 -6.85 -48.86 -38.46
N SER A 278 -6.37 -48.85 -39.70
CA SER A 278 -6.83 -49.76 -40.75
C SER A 278 -6.06 -51.07 -40.59
N ASP A 279 -6.71 -52.13 -40.11
CA ASP A 279 -6.23 -53.51 -40.32
C ASP A 279 -7.37 -54.55 -40.19
N LEU A 280 -7.74 -55.09 -41.36
CA LEU A 280 -8.19 -56.46 -41.68
C LEU A 280 -9.57 -57.01 -41.24
N GLY A 281 -10.43 -57.23 -42.24
CA GLY A 281 -10.71 -58.61 -42.69
C GLY A 281 -12.17 -59.08 -42.79
N GLY A 282 -12.63 -59.37 -44.02
CA GLY A 282 -13.47 -60.55 -44.32
C GLY A 282 -14.93 -60.30 -44.74
N GLY A 283 -15.24 -60.62 -46.01
CA GLY A 283 -16.61 -60.74 -46.54
C GLY A 283 -16.71 -60.48 -48.03
#